data_AF-A0A7S4LQE9-F1
#
_entry.id   AF-A0A7S4LQE9-F1
#
_cell.length_a   1.000
_cell.length_b   1.000
_cell.length_c   1.000
_cell.angle_alpha   90.00
_cell.angle_beta   90.00
_cell.angle_gamma   90.00
#
_symmetry.space_group_name_H-M   'P 1'
#
loop_
_entity.id
_entity.type
_entity.pdbx_description
1 polymer ?
#
loop_
_entity_poly.entity_id
_entity_poly.type
_entity_poly.pdbx_seq_one_letter_code
_entity_poly.pdbx_strand_id
1 'polypeptide(L)'
;AEQAFTELLQSLMAKSQNHVFPFARGLAEVQALPESLMLDGEYLQVFVERFLMQRLSRRILAQFHIALHRPQPRWVGNFNLETAPAALLREAVADVRAMCLALHGAAPDVRVEGDARLRFA
;
A
#
# COMPACT_ATOMS: atom_id res chain seq x y z
N ALA A 1 8.98 28.44 0.91
CA ALA A 1 8.08 27.95 -0.16
C ALA A 1 8.09 26.42 -0.19
N GLU A 2 9.26 25.82 -0.37
CA GLU A 2 9.46 24.37 -0.46
C GLU A 2 9.05 23.64 0.85
N GLN A 3 9.56 24.07 2.01
CA GLN A 3 9.20 23.50 3.32
C GLN A 3 7.68 23.51 3.61
N ALA A 4 6.99 24.61 3.28
CA ALA A 4 5.54 24.72 3.44
C ALA A 4 4.78 23.74 2.53
N PHE A 5 5.32 23.44 1.35
CA PHE A 5 4.77 22.42 0.46
C PHE A 5 4.95 21.01 1.03
N THR A 6 6.12 20.70 1.60
CA THR A 6 6.36 19.44 2.32
C THR A 6 5.37 19.24 3.47
N GLU A 7 5.11 20.28 4.27
CA GLU A 7 4.14 20.26 5.36
C GLU A 7 2.70 20.06 4.86
N LEU A 8 2.33 20.72 3.75
CA LEU A 8 1.06 20.51 3.09
C LEU A 8 0.89 19.04 2.64
N LEU A 9 1.90 18.46 2.00
CA LEU A 9 1.87 17.06 1.55
C LEU A 9 1.73 16.10 2.74
N GLN A 10 2.46 16.31 3.83
CA GLN A 10 2.34 15.52 5.05
C GLN A 10 0.91 15.58 5.61
N SER A 11 0.31 16.77 5.67
CA SER A 11 -1.08 16.98 6.12
C SER A 11 -2.09 16.25 5.24
N LEU A 12 -1.97 16.37 3.92
CA LEU A 12 -2.86 15.70 2.97
C LEU A 12 -2.73 14.17 3.02
N MET A 13 -1.50 13.67 3.21
CA MET A 13 -1.24 12.25 3.37
C MET A 13 -1.85 11.68 4.65
N ALA A 14 -1.72 12.40 5.77
CA ALA A 14 -2.31 11.99 7.04
C ALA A 14 -3.85 11.93 6.95
N LYS A 15 -4.47 12.96 6.36
CA LYS A 15 -5.93 13.02 6.16
C LYS A 15 -6.45 11.89 5.27
N SER A 16 -5.68 11.48 4.25
CA SER A 16 -6.10 10.48 3.27
C SER A 16 -5.75 9.02 3.62
N GLN A 17 -5.15 8.78 4.79
CA GLN A 17 -4.70 7.45 5.21
C GLN A 17 -5.85 6.44 5.27
N ASN A 18 -7.01 6.86 5.78
CA ASN A 18 -8.15 5.97 6.03
C ASN A 18 -9.20 5.95 4.90
N HIS A 19 -8.97 6.61 3.77
CA HIS A 19 -9.97 6.69 2.68
C HIS A 19 -10.30 5.33 2.05
N VAL A 20 -9.49 4.29 2.23
CA VAL A 20 -9.80 2.94 1.71
C VAL A 20 -11.04 2.37 2.35
N PHE A 21 -11.23 2.57 3.66
CA PHE A 21 -12.36 1.97 4.37
C PHE A 21 -13.71 2.58 3.94
N PRO A 22 -13.90 3.91 3.90
CA PRO A 22 -15.12 4.50 3.33
C PRO A 22 -15.34 4.13 1.87
N PHE A 23 -14.27 4.04 1.06
CA PHE A 23 -14.37 3.62 -0.34
C PHE A 23 -14.85 2.18 -0.48
N ALA A 24 -14.26 1.24 0.26
CA ALA A 24 -14.65 -0.17 0.25
C ALA A 24 -16.10 -0.35 0.74
N ARG A 25 -16.51 0.41 1.77
CA ARG A 25 -17.89 0.42 2.24
C ARG A 25 -18.85 0.94 1.17
N GLY A 26 -18.55 2.06 0.53
CA GLY A 26 -19.38 2.60 -0.55
C GLY A 26 -19.47 1.64 -1.74
N LEU A 27 -18.39 0.94 -2.07
CA LEU A 27 -18.39 -0.10 -3.09
C LEU A 27 -19.35 -1.26 -2.73
N ALA A 28 -19.31 -1.73 -1.49
CA ALA A 28 -20.22 -2.77 -1.01
C ALA A 28 -21.69 -2.32 -1.03
N GLU A 29 -21.96 -1.07 -0.68
CA GLU A 29 -23.30 -0.47 -0.74
C GLU A 29 -23.82 -0.39 -2.19
N VAL A 30 -22.97 -0.03 -3.15
CA VAL A 30 -23.32 -0.03 -4.59
C VAL A 30 -23.57 -1.44 -5.10
N GLN A 31 -22.77 -2.41 -4.69
CA GLN A 31 -22.93 -3.82 -5.08
C GLN A 31 -24.20 -4.46 -4.50
N ALA A 32 -24.76 -3.90 -3.43
CA ALA A 32 -26.00 -4.37 -2.82
C ALA A 32 -27.27 -3.73 -3.43
N LEU A 33 -27.12 -2.80 -4.38
CA LEU A 33 -28.26 -2.19 -5.06
C LEU A 33 -29.00 -3.20 -5.96
N PRO A 34 -30.31 -3.01 -6.19
CA PRO A 34 -31.05 -3.78 -7.19
C PRO A 34 -30.37 -3.70 -8.55
N GLU A 35 -30.41 -4.78 -9.33
CA GLU A 35 -29.78 -4.89 -10.65
C GLU A 35 -30.17 -3.74 -11.61
N SER A 36 -31.39 -3.22 -11.48
CA SER A 36 -31.89 -2.06 -12.24
C SER A 36 -31.15 -0.74 -11.96
N LEU A 37 -30.42 -0.65 -10.85
CA LEU A 37 -29.61 0.50 -10.43
C LEU A 37 -28.11 0.17 -10.40
N MET A 38 -27.74 -1.08 -10.69
CA MET A 38 -26.35 -1.50 -10.67
C MET A 38 -25.60 -0.88 -11.85
N LEU A 39 -24.42 -0.34 -11.55
CA LEU A 39 -23.43 -0.05 -12.56
C LEU A 39 -22.97 -1.35 -13.21
N ASP A 40 -22.61 -1.28 -14.49
CA ASP A 40 -21.93 -2.37 -15.18
C ASP A 40 -20.72 -2.84 -14.34
N GLY A 41 -20.65 -4.16 -14.09
CA GLY A 41 -19.61 -4.78 -13.28
C GLY A 41 -18.20 -4.54 -13.84
N GLU A 42 -18.06 -4.53 -15.17
CA GLU A 42 -16.78 -4.24 -15.83
C GLU A 42 -16.38 -2.77 -15.60
N TYR A 43 -17.33 -1.84 -15.75
CA TYR A 43 -17.11 -0.43 -15.45
C TYR A 43 -16.68 -0.22 -14.00
N LEU A 44 -17.37 -0.85 -13.05
CA LEU A 44 -17.07 -0.72 -11.64
C LEU A 44 -15.67 -1.26 -11.30
N GLN A 45 -15.30 -2.40 -11.87
CA GLN A 45 -13.95 -2.96 -11.70
C GLN A 45 -12.87 -2.01 -12.22
N VAL A 46 -13.01 -1.53 -13.47
CA VAL A 46 -12.05 -0.59 -14.07
C VAL A 46 -11.95 0.70 -13.26
N PHE A 47 -13.08 1.20 -12.74
CA PHE A 47 -13.09 2.36 -11.86
C PHE A 47 -12.28 2.12 -10.58
N VAL A 48 -12.50 0.99 -9.91
CA VAL A 48 -11.79 0.63 -8.67
C VAL A 48 -10.28 0.52 -8.93
N GLU A 49 -9.88 -0.17 -9.99
CA GLU A 49 -8.48 -0.32 -10.37
C GLU A 49 -7.81 1.04 -10.62
N ARG A 50 -8.44 1.89 -11.44
CA ARG A 50 -7.94 3.24 -11.73
C ARG A 50 -7.86 4.09 -10.47
N PHE A 51 -8.86 4.04 -9.61
CA PHE A 51 -8.88 4.78 -8.35
C PHE A 51 -7.70 4.35 -7.45
N LEU A 52 -7.50 3.05 -7.27
CA LEU A 52 -6.42 2.51 -6.44
C LEU A 52 -5.04 2.87 -7.00
N MET A 53 -4.84 2.76 -8.32
CA MET A 53 -3.59 3.13 -8.98
C MET A 53 -3.30 4.62 -8.85
N GLN A 54 -4.29 5.48 -9.12
CA GLN A 54 -4.13 6.93 -8.95
C GLN A 54 -3.80 7.31 -7.50
N ARG A 55 -4.42 6.65 -6.53
CA ARG A 55 -4.11 6.85 -5.11
C ARG A 55 -2.70 6.40 -4.76
N LEU A 56 -2.27 5.23 -5.24
CA LEU A 56 -0.93 4.70 -5.02
C LEU A 56 0.14 5.63 -5.61
N SER A 57 0.00 6.01 -6.89
CA SER A 57 0.96 6.87 -7.58
C SER A 57 1.15 8.23 -6.89
N ARG A 58 0.05 8.90 -6.52
CA ARG A 58 0.13 10.17 -5.78
C ARG A 58 0.84 10.00 -4.43
N ARG A 59 0.60 8.89 -3.74
CA ARG A 59 1.22 8.60 -2.45
C ARG A 59 2.71 8.32 -2.60
N ILE A 60 3.12 7.55 -3.61
CA ILE A 60 4.54 7.30 -3.92
C ILE A 60 5.26 8.61 -4.17
N LEU A 61 4.71 9.49 -5.01
CA LEU A 61 5.32 10.79 -5.33
C LEU A 61 5.42 11.72 -4.11
N ALA A 62 4.35 11.80 -3.32
CA ALA A 62 4.36 12.62 -2.10
C ALA A 62 5.36 12.08 -1.07
N GLN A 63 5.40 10.75 -0.87
CA GLN A 63 6.36 10.10 0.03
C GLN A 63 7.79 10.30 -0.44
N PHE A 64 8.06 10.16 -1.74
CA PHE A 64 9.37 10.40 -2.31
C PHE A 64 9.85 11.82 -1.97
N HIS A 65 9.03 12.83 -2.27
CA HIS A 65 9.35 14.22 -1.97
C HIS A 65 9.59 14.45 -0.47
N ILE A 66 8.70 13.96 0.40
CA ILE A 66 8.86 14.10 1.86
C ILE A 66 10.15 13.40 2.35
N ALA A 67 10.47 12.23 1.80
CA ALA A 67 11.62 11.45 2.23
C ALA A 67 12.96 12.05 1.76
N LEU A 68 12.98 12.82 0.66
CA LEU A 68 14.16 13.58 0.25
C LEU A 68 14.61 14.60 1.30
N HIS A 69 13.69 15.11 2.13
CA HIS A 69 13.99 16.00 3.26
C HIS A 69 14.54 15.29 4.50
N ARG A 70 14.53 13.95 4.51
CA ARG A 70 15.00 13.12 5.61
C ARG A 70 15.91 12.02 5.05
N PRO A 71 17.11 12.38 4.57
CA PRO A 71 17.99 11.42 3.91
C PRO A 71 18.35 10.26 4.85
N GLN A 72 18.30 9.06 4.30
CA GLN A 72 18.65 7.82 5.00
C GLN A 72 19.74 7.08 4.20
N PRO A 73 20.73 6.45 4.86
CA PRO A 73 21.76 5.69 4.16
C PRO A 73 21.16 4.60 3.28
N ARG A 74 21.62 4.49 2.03
CA ARG A 74 21.15 3.52 1.01
C ARG A 74 19.70 3.72 0.54
N TRP A 75 19.12 4.90 0.79
CA TRP A 75 17.81 5.26 0.26
C TRP A 75 17.90 6.57 -0.54
N VAL A 76 17.12 6.65 -1.62
CA VAL A 76 16.86 7.90 -2.34
C VAL A 76 15.37 8.16 -2.28
N GLY A 77 14.97 9.15 -1.47
CA GLY A 77 13.57 9.34 -1.11
C GLY A 77 13.03 8.08 -0.43
N ASN A 78 12.01 7.46 -1.03
CA ASN A 78 11.40 6.21 -0.57
C ASN A 78 11.81 4.98 -1.40
N PHE A 79 12.92 5.04 -2.15
CA PHE A 79 13.48 3.89 -2.88
C PHE A 79 14.74 3.37 -2.18
N ASN A 80 14.79 2.07 -1.95
CA ASN A 80 15.93 1.39 -1.32
C ASN A 80 16.90 0.88 -2.39
N LEU A 81 18.16 1.34 -2.33
CA LEU A 81 19.21 0.98 -3.28
C LEU A 81 19.77 -0.43 -3.08
N GLU A 82 19.41 -1.10 -1.99
CA GLU A 82 19.83 -2.46 -1.66
C GLU A 82 18.64 -3.32 -1.23
N THR A 83 17.53 -3.21 -1.97
CA THR A 83 16.32 -4.02 -1.75
C THR A 83 16.68 -5.50 -1.73
N ALA A 84 16.38 -6.17 -0.61
CA ALA A 84 16.60 -7.60 -0.42
C ALA A 84 15.24 -8.31 -0.34
N PRO A 85 14.70 -8.86 -1.45
CA PRO A 85 13.35 -9.42 -1.49
C PRO A 85 13.12 -10.53 -0.46
N ALA A 86 14.12 -11.39 -0.25
CA ALA A 86 14.03 -12.46 0.72
C ALA A 86 13.92 -11.95 2.17
N ALA A 87 14.48 -10.78 2.48
CA ALA A 87 14.32 -10.16 3.79
C ALA A 87 12.90 -9.57 3.94
N LEU A 88 12.44 -8.82 2.94
CA LEU A 88 11.09 -8.24 2.91
C LEU A 88 9.99 -9.31 3.01
N LEU A 89 10.14 -10.42 2.28
CA LEU A 89 9.20 -11.54 2.34
C LEU A 89 9.17 -12.18 3.74
N ARG A 90 10.33 -12.36 4.39
CA ARG A 90 10.37 -12.94 5.74
C ARG A 90 9.69 -12.04 6.77
N GLU A 91 9.87 -10.72 6.67
CA GLU A 91 9.19 -9.74 7.52
C GLU A 91 7.67 -9.82 7.32
N ALA A 92 7.20 -9.76 6.07
CA ALA A 92 5.78 -9.87 5.76
C ALA A 92 5.17 -11.22 6.23
N VAL A 93 5.91 -12.32 6.08
CA VAL A 93 5.50 -13.64 6.58
C VAL A 93 5.38 -13.63 8.10
N ALA A 94 6.33 -13.01 8.82
CA ALA A 94 6.27 -12.92 10.27
C ALA A 94 5.02 -12.16 10.74
N ASP A 95 4.71 -11.03 10.10
CA ASP A 95 3.51 -10.23 10.41
C ASP A 95 2.22 -11.03 10.19
N VAL A 96 2.09 -11.66 9.02
CA VAL A 96 0.91 -12.46 8.68
C VAL A 96 0.75 -13.67 9.61
N ARG A 97 1.85 -14.35 9.94
CA ARG A 97 1.82 -15.47 10.89
C ARG A 97 1.38 -15.03 12.27
N ALA A 98 1.84 -13.87 12.75
CA ALA A 98 1.40 -13.31 14.02
C ALA A 98 -0.11 -13.04 14.01
N MET A 99 -0.65 -12.47 12.92
CA MET A 99 -2.09 -12.28 12.75
C MET A 99 -2.86 -13.62 12.75
N CYS A 100 -2.37 -14.63 12.03
CA CYS A 100 -3.01 -15.96 12.00
C CYS A 100 -3.00 -16.62 13.39
N LEU A 101 -1.89 -16.55 14.12
CA LEU A 101 -1.82 -17.08 15.49
C LEU A 101 -2.83 -16.39 16.41
N ALA A 102 -2.96 -15.07 16.32
CA ALA A 102 -3.92 -14.31 17.11
C ALA A 102 -5.38 -14.65 16.76
N LEU A 103 -5.71 -14.82 15.48
CA LEU A 103 -7.09 -15.04 15.02
C LEU A 103 -7.52 -16.50 15.08
N HIS A 104 -6.60 -17.44 14.89
CA HIS A 104 -6.90 -18.86 14.66
C HIS A 104 -6.15 -19.81 15.60
N GLY A 105 -5.25 -19.31 16.46
CA GLY A 105 -4.44 -20.14 17.36
C GLY A 105 -3.34 -20.97 16.66
N ALA A 106 -3.23 -20.87 15.33
CA ALA A 106 -2.27 -21.60 14.52
C ALA A 106 -1.86 -20.76 13.30
N ALA A 107 -0.66 -21.00 12.78
CA ALA A 107 -0.19 -20.40 11.54
C ALA A 107 0.63 -21.41 10.72
N PRO A 108 0.46 -21.44 9.39
CA PRO A 108 1.20 -22.35 8.53
C PRO A 108 2.69 -22.01 8.51
N ASP A 109 3.50 -23.04 8.26
CA ASP A 109 4.91 -22.84 7.95
C ASP A 109 5.08 -22.38 6.51
N VAL A 110 5.87 -21.32 6.33
CA VAL A 110 6.16 -20.73 5.03
C VAL A 110 7.65 -20.88 4.74
N ARG A 111 7.97 -21.46 3.59
CA ARG A 111 9.33 -21.59 3.08
C ARG A 111 9.55 -20.59 1.95
N VAL A 112 10.63 -19.82 2.04
CA VAL A 112 11.05 -18.89 0.98
C VAL A 112 12.17 -19.55 0.19
N GLU A 113 11.92 -19.79 -1.10
CA GLU A 113 12.85 -20.47 -2.01
C GLU A 113 13.43 -19.49 -3.05
N GLY A 114 14.51 -19.90 -3.73
CA GLY A 114 15.25 -19.06 -4.68
C GLY A 114 16.52 -18.42 -4.10
N ASP A 115 17.01 -17.36 -4.75
CA ASP A 115 18.23 -16.67 -4.30
C ASP A 115 17.97 -15.75 -3.11
N ALA A 116 18.19 -16.27 -1.90
CA ALA A 116 18.05 -15.53 -0.66
C ALA A 116 19.05 -14.36 -0.49
N ARG A 117 20.08 -14.28 -1.33
CA ARG A 117 21.12 -13.23 -1.29
C ARG A 117 20.90 -12.14 -2.36
N LEU A 118 19.89 -12.30 -3.21
CA LEU A 118 19.57 -11.33 -4.25
C LEU A 118 19.34 -9.93 -3.64
N ARG A 119 20.01 -8.94 -4.23
CA ARG A 119 19.83 -7.51 -3.92
C ARG A 119 19.77 -6.71 -5.21
N PHE A 120 18.90 -5.71 -5.24
CA PHE A 120 18.82 -4.76 -6.36
C PHE A 120 18.43 -3.36 -5.87
N ALA A 121 18.68 -2.37 -6.71
CA ALA A 121 18.23 -0.99 -6.56
C ALA A 121 16.92 -0.77 -7.33
#